data_AF-A0A7Z9SEH3-F1
#
_entry.id   AF-A0A7Z9SEH3-F1
#
_cell.length_a   1.000
_cell.length_b   1.000
_cell.length_c   1.000
_cell.angle_alpha   90.00
_cell.angle_beta   90.00
_cell.angle_gamma   90.00
#
_symmetry.space_group_name_H-M   'P 1'
#
loop_
_entity.id
_entity.type
_entity.pdbx_description
1 polymer ?
#
loop_
_entity_poly.entity_id
_entity_poly.type
_entity_poly.pdbx_seq_one_letter_code
_entity_poly.pdbx_strand_id
1 'polypeptide(L)' 'MAINFIGASNGGLYLYEDGSSDPAWANTVDGVADILLDKGIAPEVNGSSSMDFASEDGFDTDEGAMLLFKHALERAGI' A
#
# COMPACT_ATOMS: atom_id res chain seq x y z
N MET A 1 3.88 10.71 12.33
CA MET A 1 2.77 10.00 11.69
C MET A 1 3.39 9.21 10.56
N ALA A 2 3.21 7.90 10.55
CA ALA A 2 3.87 6.99 9.61
C ALA A 2 2.86 5.93 9.19
N ILE A 3 2.93 5.48 7.94
CA ILE A 3 2.02 4.46 7.41
C ILE A 3 2.20 3.17 8.20
N ASN A 4 1.13 2.69 8.82
CA ASN A 4 1.07 1.42 9.56
C ASN A 4 -0.11 0.54 9.10
N PHE A 5 -0.85 0.98 8.08
CA PHE A 5 -1.93 0.22 7.48
C PHE A 5 -1.99 0.41 5.96
N ILE A 6 -2.20 -0.69 5.24
CA ILE A 6 -2.41 -0.72 3.80
C ILE A 6 -3.60 -1.61 3.41
N GLY A 7 -4.25 -1.29 2.29
CA GLY A 7 -5.29 -2.14 1.71
C GLY A 7 -5.32 -2.01 0.19
N ALA A 8 -5.71 -3.09 -0.49
CA ALA A 8 -5.96 -3.06 -1.92
C ALA A 8 -7.25 -2.29 -2.22
N SER A 9 -7.26 -1.52 -3.30
CA SER A 9 -8.47 -0.94 -3.88
C SER A 9 -8.24 -0.38 -5.29
N ASN A 10 -9.16 -0.68 -6.21
CA ASN A 10 -9.17 -0.22 -7.60
C ASN A 10 -7.82 -0.42 -8.33
N GLY A 11 -7.19 -1.58 -8.12
CA GLY A 11 -5.88 -1.91 -8.71
C GLY A 11 -4.71 -1.13 -8.13
N GLY A 12 -4.89 -0.44 -7.00
CA GLY A 12 -3.85 0.27 -6.26
C GLY A 12 -3.91 -0.01 -4.76
N LEU A 13 -3.13 0.75 -3.99
CA LEU A 13 -3.06 0.66 -2.54
C LEU A 13 -3.59 1.95 -1.92
N TYR A 14 -4.47 1.83 -0.94
CA TYR A 14 -4.67 2.88 0.06
C TYR A 14 -3.65 2.71 1.19
N LEU A 15 -2.98 3.80 1.57
CA LEU A 15 -1.97 3.87 2.62
C LEU A 15 -2.38 4.90 3.65
N TYR A 16 -2.46 4.49 4.92
CA TYR A 16 -2.82 5.39 6.01
C TYR A 16 -2.21 5.02 7.35
N GLU A 17 -2.27 5.98 8.27
CA GLU A 17 -2.08 5.73 9.69
C GLU A 17 -3.40 5.26 10.28
N ASP A 18 -3.40 4.13 10.98
CA ASP A 18 -4.56 3.57 11.67
C ASP A 18 -5.25 4.63 12.54
N GLY A 19 -6.55 4.84 12.31
CA GLY A 19 -7.33 5.93 12.91
C GLY A 19 -7.36 7.25 12.12
N SER A 20 -6.63 7.37 11.00
CA SER A 20 -6.73 8.48 10.06
C SER A 20 -7.97 8.35 9.15
N SER A 21 -8.60 9.48 8.84
CA SER A 21 -9.75 9.56 7.92
C SER A 21 -9.38 9.88 6.47
N ASP A 22 -8.10 10.10 6.17
CA ASP A 22 -7.63 10.55 4.85
C ASP A 22 -6.51 9.64 4.31
N PRO A 23 -6.86 8.52 3.67
CA PRO A 23 -5.88 7.61 3.10
C PRO A 23 -5.26 8.18 1.81
N ALA A 24 -3.94 8.06 1.68
CA ALA A 24 -3.28 8.28 0.39
C ALA A 24 -3.54 7.09 -0.54
N TRP A 25 -3.52 7.32 -1.85
CA TRP A 25 -3.72 6.25 -2.83
C TRP A 25 -2.75 6.36 -4.00
N ALA A 26 -2.23 5.21 -4.44
CA ALA A 26 -1.49 5.09 -5.68
C ALA A 26 -1.59 3.66 -6.23
N ASN A 27 -1.50 3.52 -7.56
CA ASN A 27 -1.52 2.24 -8.27
C ASN A 27 -0.23 1.95 -9.06
N THR A 28 0.83 2.71 -8.81
CA THR A 28 2.13 2.51 -9.42
C THR A 28 3.20 2.35 -8.36
N VAL A 29 4.26 1.60 -8.68
CA VAL A 29 5.40 1.40 -7.78
C VAL A 29 6.00 2.73 -7.33
N ASP A 30 6.23 3.67 -8.27
CA ASP A 30 6.76 5.00 -7.94
C ASP A 30 5.78 5.80 -7.07
N GLY A 31 4.48 5.80 -7.39
CA GLY A 31 3.50 6.56 -6.60
C GLY A 31 3.37 6.04 -5.16
N VAL A 32 3.39 4.73 -4.96
CA VAL A 32 3.39 4.14 -3.62
C VAL A 32 4.70 4.47 -2.89
N ALA A 33 5.85 4.35 -3.56
CA ALA A 33 7.15 4.67 -2.99
C ALA A 33 7.24 6.15 -2.55
N ASP A 34 6.75 7.07 -3.38
CA ASP A 34 6.73 8.50 -3.08
C ASP A 34 5.86 8.81 -1.84
N ILE A 35 4.70 8.14 -1.70
CA ILE A 35 3.86 8.26 -0.50
C ILE A 35 4.59 7.76 0.74
N LEU A 36 5.29 6.62 0.65
CA LEU A 36 6.04 6.05 1.77
C LEU A 36 7.22 6.93 2.19
N LEU A 37 7.89 7.59 1.23
CA LEU A 37 8.98 8.52 1.51
C LEU A 37 8.49 9.85 2.09
N ASP A 38 7.34 10.36 1.61
CA ASP A 38 6.73 11.60 2.08
C ASP A 38 6.17 11.45 3.51
N LYS A 39 5.39 10.38 3.74
CA LYS A 39 4.68 10.15 5.01
C LYS A 39 5.48 9.33 6.02
N GLY A 40 6.52 8.62 5.58
CA GLY A 40 7.23 7.64 6.40
C GLY A 40 6.45 6.33 6.58
N ILE A 41 7.16 5.27 6.96
CA ILE A 41 6.62 3.93 7.20
C ILE A 41 6.90 3.49 8.64
N ALA A 42 5.94 2.83 9.27
CA ALA A 42 6.12 2.23 10.59
C ALA A 42 6.92 0.92 10.49
N PRO A 43 7.61 0.48 11.57
CA PRO A 43 8.33 -0.80 11.57
C PRO A 43 7.45 -2.02 11.29
N GLU A 44 6.17 -1.91 11.63
CA GLU A 44 5.15 -2.93 11.37
C GLU A 44 4.00 -2.29 10.60
N VAL A 45 3.60 -2.90 9.49
CA VAL A 45 2.49 -2.44 8.64
C VAL A 45 1.45 -3.55 8.58
N ASN A 46 0.21 -3.20 8.90
CA ASN A 46 -0.92 -4.11 8.85
C ASN A 46 -1.55 -4.09 7.45
N GLY A 47 -1.78 -5.26 6.89
CA GLY A 47 -2.56 -5.42 5.66
C GLY A 47 -4.02 -5.69 5.97
N SER A 48 -4.93 -5.04 5.26
CA SER A 48 -6.34 -5.45 5.17
C SER A 48 -6.46 -6.82 4.49
N SER A 49 -7.56 -7.54 4.73
CA SER A 49 -7.89 -8.76 3.98
C SER A 49 -7.97 -8.54 2.46
N SER A 50 -8.22 -7.31 2.01
CA SER A 50 -8.19 -6.97 0.58
C SER A 50 -6.81 -7.16 -0.04
N MET A 51 -5.73 -7.16 0.75
CA MET A 51 -4.39 -7.48 0.26
C MET A 51 -4.27 -8.96 -0.16
N ASP A 52 -4.99 -9.86 0.51
CA ASP A 52 -4.99 -11.30 0.22
C ASP A 52 -5.97 -11.70 -0.89
N PHE A 53 -7.01 -10.88 -1.13
CA PHE A 53 -8.03 -11.07 -2.17
C PHE A 53 -7.95 -9.96 -3.23
N ALA A 54 -6.74 -9.54 -3.58
CA ALA A 54 -6.52 -8.33 -4.37
C ALA A 54 -7.19 -8.35 -5.76
N SER A 55 -7.48 -9.54 -6.32
CA SER A 55 -8.21 -9.64 -7.58
C SER A 55 -9.67 -9.17 -7.48
N GLU A 56 -10.30 -9.26 -6.31
CA GLU A 56 -11.63 -8.68 -6.03
C GLU A 56 -11.59 -7.15 -5.97
N ASP A 57 -10.39 -6.58 -5.74
CA ASP A 57 -10.13 -5.15 -5.61
C ASP A 57 -9.45 -4.53 -6.85
N GLY A 58 -9.51 -5.21 -8.00
CA GLY A 58 -9.10 -4.66 -9.29
C GLY A 58 -7.63 -4.89 -9.67
N PHE A 59 -6.91 -5.76 -8.97
CA PHE A 59 -5.64 -6.31 -9.45
C PHE A 59 -5.89 -7.52 -10.37
N ASP A 60 -4.90 -7.86 -11.20
CA ASP A 60 -4.99 -9.03 -12.08
C ASP A 60 -4.89 -10.36 -11.31
N THR A 61 -4.26 -10.35 -10.14
CA THR A 61 -4.06 -11.53 -9.28
C THR A 61 -4.20 -11.15 -7.81
N ASP A 62 -4.48 -12.16 -6.97
CA ASP A 62 -4.56 -12.00 -5.51
C ASP A 62 -3.21 -11.57 -4.89
N GLU A 63 -2.10 -11.87 -5.56
CA GLU A 63 -0.76 -11.45 -5.13
C GLU A 63 -0.42 -10.00 -5.56
N GLY A 64 -1.22 -9.40 -6.44
CA GLY A 64 -0.89 -8.14 -7.11
C GLY A 64 -0.65 -6.97 -6.15
N ALA A 65 -1.49 -6.86 -5.11
CA ALA A 65 -1.35 -5.81 -4.09
C ALA A 65 -0.07 -5.97 -3.26
N MET A 66 0.25 -7.19 -2.86
CA MET A 66 1.47 -7.50 -2.11
C MET A 66 2.73 -7.27 -2.94
N LEU A 67 2.71 -7.61 -4.23
CA LEU A 67 3.81 -7.35 -5.15
C LEU A 67 4.01 -5.84 -5.38
N LEU A 68 2.93 -5.08 -5.57
CA LEU A 68 3.00 -3.62 -5.70
C LEU A 68 3.64 -2.98 -4.46
N PHE A 69 3.21 -3.38 -3.27
CA PHE A 69 3.78 -2.87 -2.02
C PHE A 69 5.26 -3.23 -1.88
N LYS A 70 5.62 -4.50 -2.11
CA LYS A 70 7.00 -4.98 -2.06
C LYS A 70 7.91 -4.20 -3.01
N HIS A 71 7.50 -4.02 -4.26
CA HIS A 71 8.29 -3.27 -5.23
C HIS A 71 8.41 -1.79 -4.87
N ALA A 72 7.39 -1.21 -4.24
CA ALA A 72 7.47 0.16 -3.74
C ALA A 72 8.49 0.31 -2.61
N LEU A 73 8.59 -0.65 -1.68
CA LEU A 73 9.64 -0.68 -0.65
C LEU A 73 11.03 -0.78 -1.28
N GLU A 74 11.23 -1.72 -2.21
CA GLU A 74 12.47 -1.89 -2.97
C GLU A 74 12.86 -0.59 -3.71
N ARG A 75 11.86 0.09 -4.30
CA ARG A 75 12.04 1.36 -5.02
C ARG A 75 12.35 2.53 -4.11
N ALA A 76 11.80 2.57 -2.89
CA ALA A 76 12.06 3.59 -1.88
C ALA A 76 13.39 3.36 -1.15
N GLY A 77 13.92 2.14 -1.17
CA GLY A 77 15.16 1.77 -0.45
C GLY A 77 14.96 1.68 1.06
N ILE A 78 13.77 1.27 1.50
CA ILE A 78 13.36 1.12 2.90
C ILE A 78 12.98 -0.32 3.24
#